data_AF-A0A2S2PPJ6-F1
#
_entry.id   AF-A0A2S2PPJ6-F1
#
_cell.length_a   1.000
_cell.length_b   1.000
_cell.length_c   1.000
_cell.angle_alpha   90.00
_cell.angle_beta   90.00
_cell.angle_gamma   90.00
#
_symmetry.space_group_name_H-M   'P 1'
#
loop_
_entity.id
_entity.type
_entity.pdbx_description
1 polymer ?
#
loop_
_entity_poly.entity_id
_entity_poly.type
_entity_poly.pdbx_seq_one_letter_code
_entity_poly.pdbx_strand_id
1 'polypeptide(L)'
;EDGLNSWTVLRARLLAEFRSRLTTADVHRLLSADVKQRNETLLQYLYRMRELAMQGGVSDDSLIDYVICGIPDAVVNKSILYGATSIPEFKVKLELYDRMCERRNDESRNAPPAPAHNGPVEIRCYNCGDRGHQSRECP
;
A
#
# COMPACT_ATOMS: atom_id res chain seq x y z
N GLU A 1 -26.66 22.22 -40.64
CA GLU A 1 -26.51 21.84 -39.23
C GLU A 1 -26.60 20.32 -39.15
N ASP A 2 -25.47 19.61 -39.23
CA ASP A 2 -25.45 18.15 -39.24
C ASP A 2 -25.63 17.57 -37.83
N GLY A 3 -26.86 17.65 -37.32
CA GLY A 3 -27.76 16.51 -37.41
C GLY A 3 -27.58 15.25 -36.56
N LEU A 4 -26.59 15.05 -35.68
CA LEU A 4 -26.41 13.81 -34.85
C LEU A 4 -27.04 12.52 -35.45
N ASN A 5 -26.73 12.22 -36.71
CA ASN A 5 -27.54 11.37 -37.57
C ASN A 5 -27.09 9.90 -37.56
N SER A 6 -26.15 9.57 -36.68
CA SER A 6 -25.68 8.21 -36.45
C SER A 6 -25.28 8.04 -34.98
N TRP A 7 -25.61 6.87 -34.44
CA TRP A 7 -25.16 6.44 -33.11
C TRP A 7 -23.64 6.57 -32.94
N THR A 8 -22.86 6.37 -34.00
CA THR A 8 -21.40 6.52 -33.96
C THR A 8 -20.97 7.96 -33.68
N VAL A 9 -21.65 8.94 -34.26
CA VAL A 9 -21.36 10.37 -34.07
C VAL A 9 -21.78 10.82 -32.67
N LEU A 10 -22.94 10.37 -32.20
CA LEU A 10 -23.40 10.63 -30.83
C LEU A 10 -22.43 10.02 -29.80
N ARG A 11 -22.07 8.75 -29.96
CA ARG A 11 -21.11 8.07 -29.08
C ARG A 11 -19.75 8.75 -29.09
N ALA A 12 -19.24 9.16 -30.25
CA ALA A 12 -17.98 9.89 -30.36
C ALA A 12 -18.03 11.24 -29.64
N ARG A 13 -19.12 12.02 -29.78
CA ARG A 13 -19.27 13.28 -29.06
C ARG A 13 -19.40 13.09 -27.55
N LEU A 14 -20.19 12.12 -27.10
CA LEU A 14 -20.31 11.83 -25.67
C LEU A 14 -18.97 11.42 -25.06
N LEU A 15 -18.20 10.60 -25.76
CA LEU A 15 -16.83 10.27 -25.34
C LEU A 15 -15.91 11.50 -25.40
N ALA A 16 -16.02 12.38 -26.39
CA ALA A 16 -15.17 13.57 -26.45
C ALA A 16 -15.43 14.55 -25.30
N GLU A 17 -16.69 14.64 -24.87
CA GLU A 17 -17.13 15.63 -23.87
C GLU A 17 -17.03 15.11 -22.44
N PHE A 18 -17.33 13.83 -22.21
CA PHE A 18 -17.38 13.23 -20.87
C PHE A 18 -16.21 12.30 -20.55
N ARG A 19 -15.28 12.04 -21.48
CA ARG A 19 -14.06 11.28 -21.14
C ARG A 19 -13.23 12.10 -20.16
N SER A 20 -12.85 11.47 -19.06
CA SER A 20 -11.92 12.05 -18.09
C SER A 20 -10.64 12.47 -18.82
N ARG A 21 -10.37 13.78 -18.88
CA ARG A 21 -9.16 14.35 -19.51
C ARG A 21 -7.98 14.34 -18.55
N LEU A 22 -7.72 13.21 -17.90
CA LEU A 22 -6.52 13.07 -17.09
C LEU A 22 -5.32 12.89 -18.03
N THR A 23 -4.32 13.74 -17.88
CA THR A 23 -3.03 13.49 -18.55
C THR A 23 -2.34 12.29 -17.90
N THR A 24 -1.42 11.66 -18.60
CA THR A 24 -0.60 10.58 -18.02
C THR A 24 0.09 11.04 -16.73
N ALA A 25 0.58 12.28 -16.68
CA ALA A 25 1.18 12.86 -15.47
C ALA A 25 0.16 13.02 -14.33
N ASP A 26 -1.09 13.39 -14.60
CA ASP A 26 -2.15 13.43 -13.60
C ASP A 26 -2.45 12.04 -13.05
N VAL A 27 -2.51 11.03 -13.91
CA VAL A 27 -2.75 9.64 -13.51
C VAL A 27 -1.64 9.14 -12.59
N HIS A 28 -0.36 9.35 -12.94
CA HIS A 28 0.75 8.96 -12.06
C HIS A 28 0.73 9.70 -10.71
N ARG A 29 0.35 10.99 -10.70
CA ARG A 29 0.18 11.75 -9.45
C ARG A 29 -0.96 11.22 -8.59
N LEU A 30 -2.09 10.91 -9.22
CA LEU A 30 -3.25 10.33 -8.52
C LEU A 30 -2.90 8.95 -7.96
N LEU A 31 -2.34 8.06 -8.77
CA LEU A 31 -1.92 6.72 -8.33
C LEU A 31 -0.89 6.76 -7.19
N SER A 32 0.05 7.70 -7.22
CA SER A 32 1.06 7.82 -6.15
C SER A 32 0.52 8.43 -4.87
N ALA A 33 -0.45 9.35 -4.95
CA ALA A 33 -1.10 9.92 -3.78
C ALA A 33 -2.18 9.00 -3.17
N ASP A 34 -2.68 8.05 -3.95
CA ASP A 34 -3.78 7.20 -3.55
C ASP A 34 -3.32 6.07 -2.61
N VAL A 35 -3.86 6.10 -1.40
CA VAL A 35 -3.61 5.08 -0.39
C VAL A 35 -4.86 4.25 -0.16
N LYS A 36 -4.63 2.98 0.18
CA LYS A 36 -5.70 2.06 0.53
C LYS A 36 -6.49 2.58 1.73
N GLN A 37 -7.81 2.61 1.58
CA GLN A 37 -8.76 2.98 2.62
C GLN A 37 -8.94 1.84 3.64
N ARG A 38 -9.35 2.19 4.86
CA ARG A 38 -9.52 1.23 5.97
C ARG A 38 -10.71 0.30 5.77
N ASN A 39 -11.77 0.78 5.09
CA ASN A 39 -13.04 0.10 4.90
C ASN A 39 -13.17 -0.58 3.52
N GLU A 40 -12.16 -0.52 2.66
CA GLU A 40 -12.16 -1.23 1.38
C GLU A 40 -11.40 -2.55 1.49
N THR A 41 -11.66 -3.51 0.59
CA THR A 41 -10.83 -4.72 0.48
C THR A 41 -9.58 -4.45 -0.36
N LEU A 42 -8.55 -5.31 -0.27
CA LEU A 42 -7.35 -5.18 -1.11
C LEU A 42 -7.68 -5.33 -2.61
N LEU A 43 -8.60 -6.23 -2.95
CA LEU A 43 -9.06 -6.42 -4.33
C LEU A 43 -9.85 -5.20 -4.84
N GLN A 44 -10.70 -4.61 -4.00
CA GLN A 44 -11.42 -3.39 -4.37
C GLN A 44 -10.46 -2.22 -4.62
N TYR A 45 -9.44 -2.07 -3.75
CA TYR A 45 -8.37 -1.10 -3.94
C TYR A 45 -7.64 -1.32 -5.27
N LEU A 46 -7.26 -2.56 -5.58
CA LEU A 46 -6.62 -2.92 -6.85
C LEU A 46 -7.48 -2.53 -8.06
N TYR A 47 -8.78 -2.82 -8.03
CA TYR A 47 -9.66 -2.50 -9.17
C TYR A 47 -9.80 -0.98 -9.38
N ARG A 48 -9.88 -0.22 -8.29
CA ARG A 48 -9.92 1.24 -8.33
C ARG A 48 -8.65 1.85 -8.90
N MET A 49 -7.49 1.35 -8.45
CA MET A 49 -6.17 1.74 -8.96
C MET A 49 -6.01 1.36 -10.44
N ARG A 50 -6.50 0.18 -10.83
CA ARG A 50 -6.48 -0.28 -12.23
C ARG A 50 -7.32 0.60 -13.14
N GLU A 51 -8.50 1.01 -12.70
CA GLU A 51 -9.37 1.91 -13.47
C GLU A 51 -8.64 3.24 -13.78
N LEU A 52 -7.97 3.83 -12.79
CA LEU A 52 -7.15 5.04 -12.97
C LEU A 52 -5.97 4.79 -13.91
N ALA A 53 -5.24 3.68 -13.73
CA ALA A 53 -4.11 3.31 -14.58
C ALA A 53 -4.51 3.13 -16.05
N MET A 54 -5.66 2.52 -16.33
CA MET A 54 -6.19 2.34 -17.68
C MET A 54 -6.50 3.68 -18.38
N GLN A 55 -6.85 4.72 -17.63
CA GLN A 55 -7.09 6.05 -18.20
C GLN A 55 -5.79 6.72 -18.68
N GLY A 56 -4.67 6.44 -18.01
CA GLY A 56 -3.35 6.99 -18.33
C GLY A 56 -2.45 6.10 -19.19
N GLY A 57 -2.87 4.86 -19.47
CA GLY A 57 -2.06 3.86 -20.18
C GLY A 57 -0.87 3.36 -19.37
N VAL A 58 -1.00 3.31 -18.03
CA VAL A 58 0.06 2.85 -17.13
C VAL A 58 0.22 1.33 -17.26
N SER A 59 1.47 0.85 -17.27
CA SER A 59 1.76 -0.59 -17.36
C SER A 59 1.34 -1.32 -16.08
N ASP A 60 1.05 -2.62 -16.21
CA ASP A 60 0.69 -3.47 -15.08
C ASP A 60 1.79 -3.48 -14.00
N ASP A 61 3.07 -3.50 -14.38
CA ASP A 61 4.21 -3.44 -13.45
C ASP A 61 4.19 -2.14 -12.63
N SER A 62 4.01 -0.99 -13.28
CA SER A 62 3.94 0.30 -12.58
C SER A 62 2.70 0.39 -11.69
N LEU A 63 1.56 -0.14 -12.13
CA LEU A 63 0.35 -0.23 -11.33
C LEU A 63 0.57 -1.08 -10.08
N ILE A 64 1.24 -2.24 -10.20
CA ILE A 64 1.57 -3.12 -9.08
C ILE A 64 2.42 -2.36 -8.06
N ASP A 65 3.46 -1.63 -8.50
CA ASP A 65 4.30 -0.83 -7.61
C ASP A 65 3.49 0.26 -6.88
N TYR A 66 2.63 0.99 -7.59
CA TYR A 66 1.76 1.99 -6.96
C TYR A 66 0.84 1.36 -5.90
N VAL A 67 0.26 0.20 -6.19
CA VAL A 67 -0.61 -0.52 -5.26
C VAL A 67 0.17 -0.98 -4.02
N ILE A 68 1.39 -1.51 -4.18
CA ILE A 68 2.24 -1.92 -3.05
C ILE A 68 2.61 -0.71 -2.19
N CYS A 69 2.96 0.42 -2.81
CA CYS A 69 3.28 1.66 -2.11
C CYS A 69 2.08 2.20 -1.33
N GLY A 70 0.88 2.19 -1.90
CA GLY A 70 -0.32 2.74 -1.30
C GLY A 70 -0.96 1.89 -0.18
N ILE A 71 -0.49 0.66 0.07
CA ILE A 71 -0.92 -0.14 1.23
C ILE A 71 -0.26 0.40 2.51
N PRO A 72 -1.05 0.81 3.53
CA PRO A 72 -0.54 1.32 4.80
C PRO A 72 -0.10 0.18 5.74
N ASP A 73 1.00 -0.47 5.38
CA ASP A 73 1.69 -1.47 6.21
C ASP A 73 3.22 -1.26 6.12
N ALA A 74 3.96 -1.83 7.08
CA ALA A 74 5.41 -1.81 7.07
C ALA A 74 5.96 -2.51 5.82
N VAL A 75 7.04 -1.96 5.26
CA VAL A 75 7.66 -2.44 4.02
C VAL A 75 8.03 -3.93 4.10
N VAL A 76 8.49 -4.40 5.25
CA VAL A 76 8.85 -5.81 5.49
C VAL A 76 7.65 -6.73 5.27
N ASN A 77 6.46 -6.32 5.69
CA ASN A 77 5.25 -7.13 5.56
C ASN A 77 4.78 -7.19 4.10
N LYS A 78 5.05 -6.13 3.33
CA LYS A 78 4.70 -6.03 1.92
C LYS A 78 5.68 -6.76 0.99
N SER A 79 6.78 -7.31 1.53
CA SER A 79 7.80 -8.01 0.76
C SER A 79 7.25 -9.17 -0.10
N ILE A 80 6.22 -9.87 0.40
CA ILE A 80 5.56 -10.98 -0.30
C ILE A 80 4.86 -10.55 -1.60
N LEU A 81 4.52 -9.26 -1.74
CA LEU A 81 3.79 -8.74 -2.89
C LEU A 81 4.69 -8.49 -4.10
N TYR A 82 6.01 -8.42 -3.90
CA TYR A 82 6.96 -8.19 -4.99
C TYR A 82 7.14 -9.41 -5.91
N GLY A 83 7.70 -9.14 -7.09
CA GLY A 83 8.01 -10.14 -8.11
C GLY A 83 6.81 -10.61 -8.92
N ALA A 84 5.63 -9.99 -8.78
CA ALA A 84 4.52 -10.24 -9.69
C ALA A 84 4.71 -9.41 -10.96
N THR A 85 4.49 -10.02 -12.12
CA THR A 85 4.62 -9.36 -13.44
C THR A 85 3.28 -9.20 -14.15
N SER A 86 2.20 -9.69 -13.53
CA SER A 86 0.87 -9.64 -14.11
C SER A 86 -0.19 -9.47 -13.02
N ILE A 87 -1.29 -8.82 -13.36
CA ILE A 87 -2.42 -8.62 -12.44
C ILE A 87 -3.00 -9.94 -11.90
N PRO A 88 -3.16 -11.03 -12.69
CA PRO A 88 -3.62 -12.31 -12.16
C PRO A 88 -2.68 -12.89 -11.09
N GLU A 89 -1.37 -12.85 -11.32
CA GLU A 89 -0.38 -13.31 -10.34
C GLU A 89 -0.42 -12.44 -9.08
N PHE A 90 -0.51 -11.13 -9.26
CA PHE A 90 -0.60 -10.17 -8.16
C PHE A 90 -1.84 -10.37 -7.29
N LYS A 91 -2.99 -10.73 -7.88
CA LYS A 91 -4.21 -11.07 -7.12
C LYS A 91 -3.99 -12.24 -6.15
N VAL A 92 -3.33 -13.30 -6.62
CA VAL A 92 -3.02 -14.46 -5.76
C VAL A 92 -2.11 -14.04 -4.60
N LYS A 93 -1.13 -13.16 -4.85
CA LYS A 93 -0.26 -12.62 -3.79
C LYS A 93 -1.02 -11.72 -2.80
N LEU A 94 -1.98 -10.91 -3.27
CA LEU A 94 -2.84 -10.13 -2.39
C LEU A 94 -3.70 -11.02 -1.49
N GLU A 95 -4.25 -12.12 -2.01
CA GLU A 95 -5.01 -13.09 -1.20
C GLU A 95 -4.15 -13.80 -0.16
N LEU A 96 -2.88 -14.09 -0.49
CA LEU A 96 -1.91 -14.61 0.48
C LEU A 96 -1.59 -13.57 1.56
N TYR A 97 -1.37 -12.33 1.16
CA TYR A 97 -1.07 -11.22 2.06
C TYR A 97 -2.24 -10.91 3.01
N ASP A 98 -3.48 -10.97 2.54
CA ASP A 98 -4.68 -10.73 3.38
C ASP A 98 -4.75 -11.75 4.52
N ARG A 99 -4.58 -13.04 4.20
CA ARG A 99 -4.51 -14.13 5.19
C ARG A 99 -3.37 -13.95 6.18
N MET A 100 -2.21 -13.45 5.74
CA MET A 100 -1.10 -13.15 6.63
C MET A 100 -1.41 -11.98 7.58
N CYS A 101 -2.09 -10.95 7.08
CA CYS A 101 -2.52 -9.81 7.89
C CYS A 101 -3.52 -10.22 8.96
N GLU A 102 -4.50 -11.07 8.63
CA GLU A 102 -5.46 -11.62 9.58
C GLU A 102 -4.76 -12.35 10.73
N ARG A 103 -3.86 -13.28 10.38
CA ARG A 103 -3.12 -14.08 11.37
C ARG A 103 -2.26 -13.22 12.30
N ARG A 104 -1.63 -12.17 11.77
CA ARG A 104 -0.83 -11.21 12.54
C ARG A 104 -1.69 -10.36 13.48
N ASN A 105 -2.90 -10.00 13.06
CA ASN A 105 -3.83 -9.25 13.88
C ASN A 105 -4.33 -10.11 15.06
N ASP A 106 -4.60 -11.39 14.81
CA ASP A 106 -4.93 -12.36 15.86
C ASP A 106 -3.78 -12.59 16.84
N GLU A 107 -2.55 -12.73 16.33
CA GLU A 107 -1.35 -12.82 17.17
C GLU A 107 -1.15 -11.55 18.02
N SER A 108 -1.43 -10.35 17.48
CA SER A 108 -1.35 -9.09 18.24
C SER A 108 -2.44 -8.95 19.30
N ARG A 109 -3.65 -9.46 19.04
CA ARG A 109 -4.76 -9.46 20.00
C ARG A 109 -4.57 -10.50 21.11
N ASN A 110 -3.96 -11.63 20.79
CA ASN A 110 -3.75 -12.75 21.71
C ASN A 110 -2.34 -12.77 22.33
N ALA A 111 -1.47 -11.81 21.98
CA ALA A 111 -0.16 -11.69 22.59
C ALA A 111 -0.29 -11.41 24.09
N PRO A 112 0.37 -12.20 24.96
CA PRO A 112 0.43 -11.86 26.37
C PRO A 112 1.06 -10.47 26.53
N PRO A 113 0.56 -9.63 27.45
CA PRO A 113 1.14 -8.32 27.68
C PRO A 113 2.64 -8.49 27.94
N ALA A 114 3.46 -7.72 27.23
CA ALA A 114 4.89 -7.70 27.45
C ALA A 114 5.15 -7.55 28.96
N PRO A 115 6.05 -8.36 29.55
CA PRO A 115 6.32 -8.27 30.98
C PRO A 115 6.70 -6.83 31.28
N ALA A 116 5.90 -6.16 32.13
CA ALA A 116 6.21 -4.84 32.61
C ALA A 116 7.62 -4.89 33.20
N HIS A 117 8.57 -4.19 32.57
CA HIS A 117 9.93 -4.07 33.07
C HIS A 117 9.92 -3.09 34.25
N ASN A 118 9.19 -3.45 35.31
CA ASN A 118 9.25 -2.84 36.65
C ASN A 118 10.33 -3.54 37.48
N GLY A 119 11.41 -4.01 36.83
CA GLY A 119 12.64 -4.36 37.52
C GLY A 119 13.48 -3.09 37.67
N PRO A 120 14.25 -2.91 38.77
CA PRO A 120 15.18 -1.81 38.86
C PRO A 120 16.08 -1.84 37.63
N VAL A 121 16.08 -0.76 36.84
CA VAL A 121 16.97 -0.61 35.69
C VAL A 121 18.38 -0.65 36.26
N GLU A 122 19.01 -1.82 36.16
CA GLU A 122 20.35 -2.02 36.66
C GLU A 122 21.30 -1.34 35.68
N ILE A 123 21.55 -0.06 35.94
CA ILE A 123 22.39 0.78 35.09
C ILE A 123 23.79 0.15 35.04
N ARG A 124 24.18 -0.33 33.87
CA ARG A 124 25.52 -0.89 33.61
C ARG A 124 26.37 0.15 32.88
N CYS A 125 27.58 0.37 33.37
CA CYS A 125 28.56 1.21 32.72
C CYS A 125 29.11 0.51 31.46
N TYR A 126 29.03 1.17 30.32
CA TYR A 126 29.56 0.62 29.06
C TYR A 126 31.08 0.79 28.93
N ASN A 127 31.73 1.50 29.85
CA ASN A 127 33.16 1.73 29.83
C ASN A 127 33.94 0.69 30.65
N CYS A 128 33.53 0.41 31.89
CA CYS A 128 34.17 -0.58 32.77
C CYS A 128 33.38 -1.87 32.98
N GLY A 129 32.09 -1.90 32.61
CA GLY A 129 31.21 -3.06 32.79
C GLY A 129 30.56 -3.16 34.18
N ASP A 130 30.92 -2.28 35.12
CA ASP A 130 30.34 -2.26 36.48
C ASP A 130 28.91 -1.76 36.50
N ARG A 131 28.18 -2.11 37.58
CA ARG A 131 26.78 -1.77 37.79
C ARG A 131 26.65 -0.59 38.76
N GLY A 132 25.63 0.24 38.59
CA GLY A 132 25.29 1.34 39.49
C GLY A 132 25.67 2.75 39.00
N HIS A 133 26.30 2.89 37.83
CA HIS A 133 26.62 4.21 37.25
C HIS A 133 26.60 4.16 35.70
N GLN A 134 26.37 5.31 35.06
CA GLN A 134 26.47 5.43 33.60
C GLN A 134 27.91 5.74 33.19
N SER A 135 28.28 5.49 31.93
CA SER A 135 29.65 5.74 31.41
C SER A 135 30.17 7.17 31.60
N ARG A 136 29.27 8.14 31.85
CA ARG A 136 29.63 9.56 32.10
C ARG A 136 30.07 9.81 33.54
N GLU A 137 29.72 8.92 34.46
CA GLU A 137 30.00 8.98 35.90
C GLU A 137 31.04 7.90 36.29
N CYS A 138 31.77 7.38 35.30
CA CYS A 138 32.83 6.40 35.52
C CYS A 138 34.03 7.08 36.21
N PRO A 139 34.48 6.58 37.38
CA PRO A 139 35.63 7.11 38.11
C PRO A 139 36.96 6.90 37.36
#